data_AF-A0A015JEB1-F1
#
_entry.id   AF-A0A015JEB1-F1
#
_cell.length_a   1.000
_cell.length_b   1.000
_cell.length_c   1.000
_cell.angle_alpha   90.00
_cell.angle_beta   90.00
_cell.angle_gamma   90.00
#
_symmetry.space_group_name_H-M   'P 1'
#
loop_
_entity.id
_entity.type
_entity.pdbx_description
1 polymer ?
#
loop_
_entity_poly.entity_id
_entity_poly.type
_entity_poly.pdbx_seq_one_letter_code
_entity_poly.pdbx_strand_id
1 'polypeptide(L)'
;MFSKKNSLEISNIQKYLEKNQICWTSGNDKIDNFVKEMQSKIYNKDYGYKVVFEWILYNQFSEIKETEKNDLITVYSAIWKDGLICKLAGLSGNFDFVANYKRDSNKKVTLKCLHNSQESIDSLINEAKKYSTKHVTLQVLYGISQNPDTGDYILVQNNYTWISENGKIDNFIQERQLKFNKYGDIVLEWIPYNQFKEIKDTGKNGLITFYSAIWIDGPMRQCSYTRDSNNKKVALKCLHNTQESIDYLVNEAKKYPSKYEAFQALYGISQNPVTGDYILVQNNSIILANYISKNKKIDDFIQEMQLKMNYYSAIVFEWIPYNQLDEIKEIVKNSSITVYSAIWKDGPLYCDKQPYYGKNYSNYTRNSNKKVALKYYNSQNSVDFLINKAEKYLTKPVMYNREICSIHGISQNPKTNNYILVLAWTSGNEKIDDFIIQKMQLINSNDYGYIMLEWIPYNQFNEIKETDKNGPITVYSAIWKDGPLDFNTWGHEYVSSRFSNRKVALKCLHDSQNSADFLISEAEKYLTNMFDRVFCNIYGISQDPNTNNYILVLEWSSGN
;
A
#
# COMPACT_ATOMS: atom_id res chain seq x y z
N MET A 1 -39.51 -41.39 36.05
CA MET A 1 -38.28 -42.07 36.53
C MET A 1 -37.20 -41.87 35.49
N PHE A 2 -36.04 -41.38 35.94
CA PHE A 2 -34.89 -40.98 35.12
C PHE A 2 -34.14 -42.15 34.45
N SER A 3 -33.30 -41.77 33.50
CA SER A 3 -32.16 -42.50 32.90
C SER A 3 -32.49 -43.29 31.63
N LYS A 4 -31.73 -43.21 30.54
CA LYS A 4 -30.33 -42.81 30.34
C LYS A 4 -30.19 -41.95 29.08
N LYS A 5 -29.63 -40.76 29.25
CA LYS A 5 -28.92 -40.03 28.18
C LYS A 5 -27.46 -40.40 28.36
N ASN A 6 -26.92 -41.32 27.55
CA ASN A 6 -25.48 -41.61 27.49
C ASN A 6 -25.14 -42.30 26.17
N SER A 7 -24.66 -41.54 25.20
CA SER A 7 -23.24 -41.63 24.84
C SER A 7 -22.87 -40.34 24.10
N LEU A 8 -21.94 -39.59 24.69
CA LEU A 8 -21.17 -38.60 23.95
C LEU A 8 -20.47 -39.38 22.82
N GLU A 9 -20.75 -39.06 21.56
CA GLU A 9 -19.83 -39.43 20.48
C GLU A 9 -18.49 -38.78 20.80
N ILE A 10 -17.54 -39.58 21.27
CA ILE A 10 -16.15 -39.18 21.47
C ILE A 10 -15.65 -38.60 20.13
N SER A 11 -15.30 -37.32 20.13
CA SER A 11 -14.76 -36.65 18.95
C SER A 11 -13.53 -37.43 18.45
N ASN A 12 -13.34 -37.55 17.14
CA ASN A 12 -12.20 -38.28 16.54
C ASN A 12 -10.83 -37.82 17.11
N ILE A 13 -10.73 -36.59 17.60
CA ILE A 13 -9.52 -36.10 18.29
C ILE A 13 -9.29 -36.76 19.65
N GLN A 14 -10.33 -36.97 20.46
CA GLN A 14 -10.19 -37.60 21.78
C GLN A 14 -9.70 -39.04 21.65
N LYS A 15 -10.24 -39.80 20.68
CA LYS A 15 -9.73 -41.15 20.34
C LYS A 15 -8.27 -41.11 19.89
N TYR A 16 -7.87 -40.09 19.14
CA TYR A 16 -6.48 -39.91 18.71
C TYR A 16 -5.56 -39.60 19.91
N LEU A 17 -5.96 -38.70 20.81
CA LEU A 17 -5.19 -38.35 22.01
C LEU A 17 -5.02 -39.56 22.93
N GLU A 18 -6.10 -40.32 23.18
CA GLU A 18 -6.08 -41.55 23.96
C GLU A 18 -5.19 -42.63 23.34
N LYS A 19 -5.32 -42.89 22.03
CA LYS A 19 -4.51 -43.88 21.31
C LYS A 19 -3.01 -43.57 21.37
N ASN A 20 -2.65 -42.29 21.34
CA ASN A 20 -1.25 -41.85 21.38
C ASN A 20 -0.76 -41.51 22.79
N GLN A 21 -1.53 -41.86 23.84
CA GLN A 21 -1.19 -41.62 25.26
C GLN A 21 -0.84 -40.15 25.57
N ILE A 22 -1.51 -39.21 24.91
CA ILE A 22 -1.27 -37.77 25.07
C ILE A 22 -2.08 -37.29 26.28
N CYS A 23 -1.40 -36.81 27.32
CA CYS A 23 -2.05 -36.21 28.47
C CYS A 23 -2.67 -34.87 28.08
N TRP A 24 -4.00 -34.78 28.12
CA TRP A 24 -4.74 -33.56 27.77
C TRP A 24 -5.49 -32.93 28.97
N THR A 25 -5.34 -33.50 30.17
CA THR A 25 -5.96 -33.02 31.41
C THR A 25 -4.94 -32.33 32.31
N SER A 26 -5.35 -31.19 32.85
CA SER A 26 -4.60 -30.38 33.81
C SER A 26 -4.78 -30.80 35.26
N GLY A 27 -5.82 -31.59 35.56
CA GLY A 27 -6.25 -31.85 36.93
C GLY A 27 -7.14 -30.74 37.52
N ASN A 28 -7.47 -29.72 36.73
CA ASN A 28 -8.45 -28.69 37.06
C ASN A 28 -9.67 -28.78 36.13
N ASP A 29 -10.86 -29.04 36.71
CA ASP A 29 -12.09 -29.27 35.95
C ASP A 29 -12.47 -28.09 35.04
N LYS A 30 -12.23 -26.83 35.47
CA LYS A 30 -12.56 -25.66 34.65
C LYS A 30 -11.67 -25.57 33.42
N ILE A 31 -10.37 -25.79 33.57
CA ILE A 31 -9.40 -25.79 32.47
C ILE A 31 -9.67 -26.96 31.52
N ASP A 32 -9.92 -28.15 32.06
CA ASP A 32 -10.17 -29.34 31.26
C ASP A 32 -11.46 -29.21 30.43
N ASN A 33 -12.49 -28.59 31.01
CA ASN A 33 -13.71 -28.24 30.28
C ASN A 33 -13.45 -27.19 29.19
N PHE A 34 -12.60 -26.20 29.45
CA PHE A 34 -12.22 -25.22 28.43
C PHE A 34 -11.40 -25.84 27.29
N VAL A 35 -10.44 -26.71 27.58
CA VAL A 35 -9.67 -27.46 26.57
C VAL A 35 -10.62 -28.30 25.70
N LYS A 36 -11.58 -29.01 26.31
CA LYS A 36 -12.63 -29.75 25.57
C LYS A 36 -13.50 -28.82 24.73
N GLU A 37 -13.92 -27.67 25.27
CA GLU A 37 -14.69 -26.65 24.55
C GLU A 37 -13.93 -26.23 23.28
N MET A 38 -12.64 -25.93 23.42
CA MET A 38 -11.76 -25.54 22.31
C MET A 38 -11.57 -26.64 21.27
N GLN A 39 -11.33 -27.87 21.71
CA GLN A 39 -11.18 -29.03 20.82
C GLN A 39 -12.48 -29.34 20.05
N SER A 40 -13.65 -29.11 20.66
CA SER A 40 -14.96 -29.35 20.04
C SER A 40 -15.24 -28.43 18.85
N LYS A 41 -14.59 -27.26 18.79
CA LYS A 41 -14.69 -26.31 17.67
C LYS A 41 -14.03 -26.84 16.39
N ILE A 42 -13.25 -27.93 16.45
CA ILE A 42 -12.63 -28.58 15.30
C ILE A 42 -13.64 -29.54 14.66
N TYR A 43 -14.56 -29.00 13.85
CA TYR A 43 -15.63 -29.80 13.25
C TYR A 43 -15.09 -30.90 12.31
N ASN A 44 -15.80 -32.02 12.27
CA ASN A 44 -15.32 -33.20 11.56
C ASN A 44 -15.20 -32.97 10.05
N LYS A 45 -16.15 -32.26 9.42
CA LYS A 45 -16.28 -32.08 7.95
C LYS A 45 -15.59 -30.84 7.36
N ASP A 46 -14.86 -30.06 8.16
CA ASP A 46 -14.20 -28.86 7.65
C ASP A 46 -12.94 -29.22 6.87
N TYR A 47 -12.87 -28.77 5.62
CA TYR A 47 -11.69 -28.91 4.76
C TYR A 47 -10.51 -28.07 5.25
N GLY A 48 -9.30 -28.62 5.13
CA GLY A 48 -8.05 -27.87 5.35
C GLY A 48 -7.27 -28.26 6.61
N TYR A 49 -6.25 -27.46 6.91
CA TYR A 49 -5.32 -27.64 8.02
C TYR A 49 -5.84 -26.97 9.28
N LYS A 50 -6.01 -27.68 10.39
CA LYS A 50 -6.42 -27.13 11.70
C LYS A 50 -5.45 -27.50 12.81
N VAL A 51 -5.14 -26.57 13.70
CA VAL A 51 -4.33 -26.85 14.89
C VAL A 51 -5.23 -27.26 16.05
N VAL A 52 -4.81 -28.28 16.80
CA VAL A 52 -5.54 -28.76 17.97
C VAL A 52 -5.09 -27.99 19.20
N PHE A 53 -6.06 -27.53 20.00
CA PHE A 53 -5.78 -26.91 21.29
C PHE A 53 -5.46 -27.99 22.33
N GLU A 54 -4.32 -27.86 23.02
CA GLU A 54 -3.80 -28.87 23.93
C GLU A 54 -3.58 -28.33 25.35
N TRP A 55 -3.74 -29.21 26.34
CA TRP A 55 -2.99 -29.05 27.58
C TRP A 55 -1.58 -29.57 27.37
N ILE A 56 -0.56 -28.80 27.75
CA ILE A 56 0.83 -29.10 27.46
C ILE A 56 1.60 -29.23 28.77
N LEU A 57 2.22 -30.39 29.00
CA LEU A 57 3.06 -30.60 30.17
C LEU A 57 4.30 -29.72 30.10
N TYR A 58 4.66 -29.07 31.20
CA TYR A 58 5.75 -28.09 31.22
C TYR A 58 7.12 -28.67 30.80
N ASN A 59 7.36 -29.95 31.12
CA ASN A 59 8.59 -30.67 30.75
C ASN A 59 8.80 -30.86 29.22
N GLN A 60 7.78 -30.53 28.43
CA GLN A 60 7.83 -30.52 26.97
C GLN A 60 8.56 -29.29 26.40
N PHE A 61 8.81 -28.27 27.23
CA PHE A 61 9.56 -27.10 26.82
C PHE A 61 11.06 -27.28 27.09
N SER A 62 11.87 -26.74 26.18
CA SER A 62 13.33 -26.70 26.26
C SER A 62 13.84 -25.38 25.71
N GLU A 63 15.12 -25.06 25.99
CA GLU A 63 15.73 -23.78 25.60
C GLU A 63 14.90 -22.55 26.03
N ILE A 64 14.29 -22.63 27.22
CA ILE A 64 13.45 -21.55 27.75
C ILE A 64 14.35 -20.34 28.03
N LYS A 65 14.05 -19.23 27.37
CA LYS A 65 14.72 -17.94 27.55
C LYS A 65 13.69 -16.88 27.86
N GLU A 66 13.88 -16.17 28.96
CA GLU A 66 13.09 -14.99 29.29
C GLU A 66 13.32 -13.93 28.21
N THR A 67 12.22 -13.41 27.66
CA THR A 67 12.26 -12.35 26.66
C THR A 67 11.79 -11.03 27.25
N GLU A 68 10.73 -11.06 28.05
CA GLU A 68 10.08 -9.86 28.62
C GLU A 68 9.48 -10.21 29.99
N LYS A 69 9.47 -9.26 30.92
CA LYS A 69 8.96 -9.45 32.29
C LYS A 69 8.39 -8.15 32.85
N ASN A 70 7.19 -8.23 33.41
CA ASN A 70 6.56 -7.15 34.17
C ASN A 70 5.85 -7.70 35.44
N ASP A 71 5.15 -6.82 36.16
CA ASP A 71 4.53 -7.15 37.45
C ASP A 71 3.42 -8.23 37.37
N LEU A 72 2.83 -8.44 36.18
CA LEU A 72 1.69 -9.34 35.99
C LEU A 72 2.00 -10.55 35.08
N ILE A 73 3.01 -10.43 34.21
CA ILE A 73 3.29 -11.39 33.14
C ILE A 73 4.80 -11.53 32.96
N THR A 74 5.26 -12.78 32.76
CA THR A 74 6.58 -13.06 32.18
C THR A 74 6.42 -13.80 30.86
N VAL A 75 7.12 -13.36 29.82
CA VAL A 75 7.13 -13.97 28.48
C VAL A 75 8.46 -14.68 28.27
N TYR A 76 8.38 -15.93 27.79
CA TYR A 76 9.55 -16.72 27.44
C TYR A 76 9.46 -17.20 25.99
N SER A 77 10.61 -17.33 25.32
CA SER A 77 10.75 -18.13 24.10
C SER A 77 11.19 -19.55 24.48
N ALA A 78 10.62 -20.57 23.86
CA ALA A 78 10.98 -21.97 24.12
C ALA A 78 10.84 -22.84 22.87
N ILE A 79 11.42 -24.04 22.91
CA ILE A 79 11.17 -25.13 21.96
C ILE A 79 10.22 -26.13 22.60
N TRP A 80 9.05 -26.33 22.00
CA TRP A 80 8.10 -27.40 22.31
C TRP A 80 8.50 -28.68 21.58
N LYS A 81 9.01 -29.68 22.32
CA LYS A 81 9.56 -30.93 21.80
C LYS A 81 8.53 -31.74 20.99
N ASP A 82 7.41 -32.08 21.60
CA ASP A 82 6.33 -32.82 20.92
C ASP A 82 5.70 -32.01 19.79
N GLY A 83 5.63 -30.69 19.98
CA GLY A 83 5.07 -29.75 19.02
C GLY A 83 3.59 -29.97 18.71
N LEU A 84 3.09 -29.31 17.67
CA LEU A 84 1.65 -29.12 17.44
C LEU A 84 0.97 -30.38 16.89
N ILE A 85 -0.22 -30.71 17.36
CA ILE A 85 -1.10 -31.62 16.61
C ILE A 85 -1.88 -30.84 15.56
N CYS A 86 -1.83 -31.32 14.33
CA CYS A 86 -2.54 -30.72 13.20
C CYS A 86 -3.45 -31.74 12.54
N LYS A 87 -4.71 -31.35 12.31
CA LYS A 87 -5.68 -32.11 11.52
C LYS A 87 -5.59 -31.65 10.07
N LEU A 88 -5.31 -32.60 9.18
CA LEU A 88 -5.41 -32.43 7.74
C LEU A 88 -6.65 -33.17 7.25
N ALA A 89 -7.63 -32.41 6.77
CA ALA A 89 -8.89 -32.93 6.28
C ALA A 89 -9.06 -32.67 4.77
N GLY A 90 -9.34 -33.72 4.01
CA GLY A 90 -9.51 -33.66 2.56
C GLY A 90 -10.35 -34.81 2.00
N LEU A 91 -10.70 -34.70 0.71
CA LEU A 91 -11.31 -35.80 -0.04
C LEU A 91 -10.22 -36.78 -0.45
N SER A 92 -10.43 -38.06 -0.18
CA SER A 92 -9.68 -39.14 -0.82
C SER A 92 -10.19 -39.35 -2.26
N GLY A 93 -9.45 -40.09 -3.09
CA GLY A 93 -9.80 -40.35 -4.50
C GLY A 93 -11.18 -41.01 -4.72
N ASN A 94 -11.80 -41.55 -3.66
CA ASN A 94 -13.15 -42.11 -3.68
C ASN A 94 -14.23 -41.16 -3.15
N PHE A 95 -13.93 -39.86 -2.98
CA PHE A 95 -14.80 -38.84 -2.37
C PHE A 95 -15.16 -39.07 -0.90
N ASP A 96 -14.52 -40.02 -0.22
CA ASP A 96 -14.63 -40.18 1.22
C ASP A 96 -13.80 -39.11 1.94
N PHE A 97 -14.39 -38.52 2.98
CA PHE A 97 -13.73 -37.54 3.83
C PHE A 97 -12.73 -38.25 4.76
N VAL A 98 -11.44 -37.93 4.60
CA VAL A 98 -10.37 -38.48 5.45
C VAL A 98 -9.76 -37.36 6.26
N ALA A 99 -9.69 -37.56 7.58
CA ALA A 99 -9.00 -36.68 8.51
C ALA A 99 -7.80 -37.42 9.10
N ASN A 100 -6.60 -36.92 8.83
CA ASN A 100 -5.36 -37.42 9.41
C ASN A 100 -4.82 -36.41 10.41
N TYR A 101 -4.27 -36.90 11.52
CA TYR A 101 -3.57 -36.08 12.50
C TYR A 101 -2.07 -36.30 12.37
N LYS A 102 -1.30 -35.22 12.44
CA LYS A 102 0.17 -35.24 12.40
C LYS A 102 0.72 -34.32 13.48
N ARG A 103 1.83 -34.73 14.11
CA ARG A 103 2.63 -33.86 14.99
C ARG A 103 3.67 -33.06 14.19
N ASP A 104 3.78 -31.77 14.48
CA ASP A 104 4.85 -30.87 14.01
C ASP A 104 5.80 -30.59 15.17
N SER A 105 6.73 -31.52 15.42
CA SER A 105 7.67 -31.54 16.55
C SER A 105 8.71 -30.41 16.50
N ASN A 106 9.33 -30.12 17.66
CA ASN A 106 10.37 -29.10 17.83
C ASN A 106 9.92 -27.71 17.38
N LYS A 107 8.67 -27.37 17.69
CA LYS A 107 8.10 -26.07 17.34
C LYS A 107 8.63 -25.01 18.30
N LYS A 108 9.16 -23.91 17.76
CA LYS A 108 9.42 -22.75 18.61
C LYS A 108 8.09 -22.10 19.01
N VAL A 109 7.91 -21.87 20.31
CA VAL A 109 6.69 -21.31 20.91
C VAL A 109 6.98 -20.17 21.90
N THR A 110 6.03 -19.25 22.02
CA THR A 110 6.04 -18.19 23.02
C THR A 110 5.21 -18.64 24.21
N LEU A 111 5.78 -18.54 25.41
CA LEU A 111 5.14 -18.90 26.67
C LEU A 111 4.79 -17.63 27.43
N LYS A 112 3.51 -17.30 27.53
CA LYS A 112 3.00 -16.16 28.31
C LYS A 112 2.58 -16.66 29.69
N CYS A 113 3.46 -16.52 30.69
CA CYS A 113 3.21 -16.90 32.07
C CYS A 113 2.45 -15.79 32.79
N LEU A 114 1.27 -16.08 33.31
CA LEU A 114 0.42 -15.10 34.02
C LEU A 114 0.58 -15.27 35.53
N HIS A 115 1.16 -14.28 36.20
CA HIS A 115 1.38 -14.31 37.64
C HIS A 115 0.05 -14.27 38.42
N ASN A 116 -0.01 -15.03 39.51
CA ASN A 116 -1.20 -15.16 40.37
C ASN A 116 -2.44 -15.65 39.61
N SER A 117 -2.27 -16.30 38.46
CA SER A 117 -3.39 -16.77 37.64
C SER A 117 -4.25 -17.85 38.31
N GLN A 118 -3.73 -18.46 39.39
CA GLN A 118 -4.50 -19.35 40.25
C GLN A 118 -5.65 -18.64 40.97
N GLU A 119 -5.52 -17.33 41.23
CA GLU A 119 -6.55 -16.55 41.94
C GLU A 119 -7.79 -16.30 41.06
N SER A 120 -7.67 -16.41 39.73
CA SER A 120 -8.81 -16.24 38.81
C SER A 120 -8.65 -17.04 37.50
N ILE A 121 -9.07 -18.31 37.53
CA ILE A 121 -9.15 -19.17 36.33
C ILE A 121 -10.08 -18.55 35.27
N ASP A 122 -11.14 -17.85 35.69
CA ASP A 122 -12.09 -17.23 34.77
C ASP A 122 -11.43 -16.07 33.98
N SER A 123 -10.50 -15.33 34.61
CA SER A 123 -9.68 -14.32 33.93
C SER A 123 -8.75 -14.95 32.88
N LEU A 124 -8.08 -16.05 33.21
CA LEU A 124 -7.25 -16.83 32.27
C LEU A 124 -8.06 -17.33 31.08
N ILE A 125 -9.24 -17.91 31.32
CA ILE A 125 -10.12 -18.41 30.24
C ILE A 125 -10.61 -17.27 29.36
N ASN A 126 -10.99 -16.13 29.94
CA ASN A 126 -11.40 -14.96 29.17
C ASN A 126 -10.25 -14.41 28.32
N GLU A 127 -9.03 -14.39 28.85
CA GLU A 127 -7.82 -14.05 28.09
C GLU A 127 -7.57 -15.04 26.96
N ALA A 128 -7.63 -16.35 27.23
CA ALA A 128 -7.47 -17.40 26.21
C ALA A 128 -8.53 -17.31 25.10
N LYS A 129 -9.78 -16.97 25.45
CA LYS A 129 -10.89 -16.79 24.51
C LYS A 129 -10.68 -15.63 23.53
N LYS A 130 -9.89 -14.60 23.88
CA LYS A 130 -9.53 -13.51 22.95
C LYS A 130 -8.83 -14.06 21.71
N TYR A 131 -8.01 -15.10 21.88
CA TYR A 131 -7.24 -15.74 20.81
C TYR A 131 -8.02 -16.81 20.03
N SER A 132 -9.30 -17.07 20.38
CA SER A 132 -10.08 -18.22 19.90
C SER A 132 -10.98 -17.93 18.67
N THR A 133 -10.91 -16.76 18.02
CA THR A 133 -11.92 -16.35 17.03
C THR A 133 -11.61 -16.75 15.58
N LYS A 134 -12.31 -17.80 15.13
CA LYS A 134 -12.79 -18.17 13.77
C LYS A 134 -11.84 -18.35 12.57
N HIS A 135 -10.60 -17.87 12.54
CA HIS A 135 -9.71 -18.14 11.40
C HIS A 135 -8.66 -19.22 11.71
N VAL A 136 -8.95 -20.43 11.21
CA VAL A 136 -8.13 -21.65 11.25
C VAL A 136 -6.65 -21.43 10.85
N THR A 137 -6.37 -20.42 10.05
CA THR A 137 -5.06 -20.12 9.47
C THR A 137 -4.11 -19.33 10.37
N LEU A 138 -4.61 -18.66 11.42
CA LEU A 138 -3.83 -17.86 12.37
C LEU A 138 -4.16 -18.30 13.80
N GLN A 139 -4.10 -19.60 14.09
CA GLN A 139 -4.33 -20.08 15.45
C GLN A 139 -3.17 -19.60 16.35
N VAL A 140 -3.39 -18.48 17.03
CA VAL A 140 -2.42 -17.79 17.89
C VAL A 140 -2.13 -18.59 19.16
N LEU A 141 -3.13 -19.30 19.67
CA LEU A 141 -3.04 -20.04 20.93
C LEU A 141 -3.11 -21.56 20.67
N TYR A 142 -2.04 -22.24 21.03
CA TYR A 142 -1.86 -23.68 20.88
C TYR A 142 -2.34 -24.45 22.09
N GLY A 143 -2.28 -23.85 23.27
CA GLY A 143 -2.64 -24.56 24.47
C GLY A 143 -2.42 -23.77 25.75
N ILE A 144 -2.63 -24.50 26.85
CA ILE A 144 -2.33 -24.03 28.21
C ILE A 144 -1.33 -24.99 28.82
N SER A 145 -0.38 -24.45 29.58
CA SER A 145 0.52 -25.18 30.46
C SER A 145 0.47 -24.58 31.85
N GLN A 146 1.22 -25.15 32.78
CA GLN A 146 1.35 -24.64 34.14
C GLN A 146 2.80 -24.78 34.59
N ASN A 147 3.33 -23.70 35.16
CA ASN A 147 4.65 -23.71 35.78
C ASN A 147 4.62 -24.62 37.01
N PRO A 148 5.46 -25.66 37.10
CA PRO A 148 5.45 -26.58 38.24
C PRO A 148 5.94 -25.93 39.54
N ASP A 149 6.75 -24.88 39.46
CA ASP A 149 7.37 -24.25 40.62
C ASP A 149 6.47 -23.18 41.24
N THR A 150 5.87 -22.32 40.39
CA THR A 150 4.98 -21.24 40.85
C THR A 150 3.51 -21.62 40.82
N GLY A 151 3.16 -22.65 40.05
CA GLY A 151 1.78 -23.03 39.79
C GLY A 151 1.02 -22.06 38.89
N ASP A 152 1.67 -21.02 38.37
CA ASP A 152 1.09 -20.07 37.42
C ASP A 152 0.76 -20.76 36.09
N TYR A 153 -0.39 -20.43 35.52
CA TYR A 153 -0.77 -20.87 34.18
C TYR A 153 -0.01 -20.11 33.10
N ILE A 154 0.30 -20.84 32.03
CA ILE A 154 1.06 -20.38 30.87
C ILE A 154 0.19 -20.56 29.64
N LEU A 155 -0.01 -19.48 28.88
CA LEU A 155 -0.59 -19.55 27.54
C LEU A 155 0.51 -19.88 26.53
N VAL A 156 0.35 -20.97 25.79
CA VAL A 156 1.32 -21.46 24.81
C VAL A 156 0.91 -20.97 23.43
N GLN A 157 1.68 -20.05 22.89
CA GLN A 157 1.31 -19.30 21.70
C GLN A 157 2.28 -19.55 20.55
N ASN A 158 1.83 -19.24 19.35
CA ASN A 158 2.70 -19.20 18.19
C ASN A 158 3.81 -18.16 18.39
N ASN A 159 5.02 -18.51 17.96
CA ASN A 159 6.22 -17.70 18.06
C ASN A 159 6.17 -16.34 17.34
N TYR A 160 5.09 -16.07 16.62
CA TYR A 160 4.92 -14.89 15.77
C TYR A 160 4.04 -13.81 16.41
N THR A 161 3.60 -14.00 17.65
CA THR A 161 2.94 -12.97 18.46
C THR A 161 3.87 -12.52 19.57
N TRP A 162 4.81 -11.66 19.23
CA TRP A 162 5.43 -10.81 20.24
C TRP A 162 4.33 -9.89 20.79
N ILE A 163 4.34 -9.64 22.10
CA ILE A 163 3.30 -8.89 22.79
C ILE A 163 3.84 -7.49 23.02
N SER A 164 3.04 -6.45 22.77
CA SER A 164 3.51 -5.06 22.92
C SER A 164 3.53 -4.56 24.37
N GLU A 165 3.19 -5.44 25.33
CA GLU A 165 2.83 -5.11 26.71
C GLU A 165 1.66 -4.10 26.84
N ASN A 166 1.04 -3.70 25.71
CA ASN A 166 -0.04 -2.74 25.65
C ASN A 166 -1.30 -3.38 25.04
N GLY A 167 -2.29 -3.66 25.89
CA GLY A 167 -3.52 -4.33 25.46
C GLY A 167 -4.27 -3.63 24.32
N LYS A 168 -4.19 -2.30 24.18
CA LYS A 168 -4.81 -1.59 23.05
C LYS A 168 -4.08 -1.85 21.73
N ILE A 169 -2.75 -1.87 21.74
CA ILE A 169 -1.93 -2.19 20.56
C ILE A 169 -2.13 -3.65 20.18
N ASP A 170 -2.09 -4.55 21.15
CA ASP A 170 -2.30 -5.98 20.92
C ASP A 170 -3.69 -6.25 20.33
N ASN A 171 -4.73 -5.59 20.85
CA ASN A 171 -6.08 -5.68 20.29
C ASN A 171 -6.13 -5.13 18.85
N PHE A 172 -5.48 -4.02 18.56
CA PHE A 172 -5.42 -3.47 17.19
C PHE A 172 -4.71 -4.43 16.21
N ILE A 173 -3.58 -5.00 16.61
CA ILE A 173 -2.85 -5.99 15.82
C ILE A 173 -3.75 -7.20 15.55
N GLN A 174 -4.42 -7.72 16.58
CA GLN A 174 -5.36 -8.83 16.46
C GLN A 174 -6.55 -8.49 15.55
N GLU A 175 -7.16 -7.31 15.69
CA GLU A 175 -8.24 -6.87 14.81
C GLU A 175 -7.81 -6.82 13.34
N ARG A 176 -6.59 -6.35 13.07
CA ARG A 176 -6.01 -6.35 11.72
C ARG A 176 -5.78 -7.78 11.23
N GLN A 177 -5.27 -8.65 12.10
CA GLN A 177 -5.10 -10.09 11.84
C GLN A 177 -6.40 -10.82 11.50
N LEU A 178 -7.52 -10.43 12.12
CA LEU A 178 -8.83 -11.04 11.88
C LEU A 178 -9.53 -10.54 10.61
N LYS A 179 -9.20 -9.33 10.13
CA LYS A 179 -9.79 -8.75 8.90
C LYS A 179 -9.19 -9.33 7.61
N PHE A 180 -8.21 -10.23 7.69
CA PHE A 180 -7.54 -10.81 6.52
C PHE A 180 -8.40 -11.85 5.80
N ASN A 181 -8.62 -11.64 4.50
CA ASN A 181 -9.56 -12.45 3.73
C ASN A 181 -9.03 -12.89 2.35
N LYS A 182 -7.77 -12.61 1.98
CA LYS A 182 -7.25 -12.96 0.64
C LYS A 182 -5.76 -13.34 0.62
N TYR A 183 -5.45 -14.31 -0.24
CA TYR A 183 -4.09 -14.66 -0.66
C TYR A 183 -3.28 -13.40 -1.02
N GLY A 184 -2.18 -13.14 -0.29
CA GLY A 184 -1.18 -12.10 -0.62
C GLY A 184 -1.07 -10.96 0.40
N ASP A 185 -1.82 -10.98 1.50
CA ASP A 185 -1.75 -9.96 2.55
C ASP A 185 -0.56 -10.17 3.51
N ILE A 186 -0.06 -9.07 4.08
CA ILE A 186 0.94 -9.03 5.15
C ILE A 186 0.24 -9.30 6.47
N VAL A 187 0.84 -10.14 7.30
CA VAL A 187 0.44 -10.27 8.70
C VAL A 187 1.05 -9.12 9.50
N LEU A 188 0.22 -8.19 9.96
CA LEU A 188 0.66 -7.13 10.88
C LEU A 188 1.13 -7.78 12.19
N GLU A 189 2.32 -7.45 12.67
CA GLU A 189 2.87 -8.01 13.93
C GLU A 189 3.53 -6.95 14.82
N TRP A 190 3.69 -7.27 16.11
CA TRP A 190 4.62 -6.53 16.96
C TRP A 190 6.04 -7.02 16.65
N ILE A 191 6.96 -6.08 16.47
CA ILE A 191 8.33 -6.37 16.06
C ILE A 191 9.26 -5.87 17.18
N PRO A 192 9.98 -6.76 17.87
CA PRO A 192 10.94 -6.34 18.88
C PRO A 192 12.03 -5.47 18.25
N TYR A 193 12.45 -4.44 18.99
CA TYR A 193 13.44 -3.50 18.48
C TYR A 193 14.78 -4.15 18.10
N ASN A 194 15.15 -5.23 18.80
CA ASN A 194 16.39 -5.99 18.52
C ASN A 194 16.38 -6.72 17.16
N GLN A 195 15.25 -6.75 16.45
CA GLN A 195 15.13 -7.32 15.10
C GLN A 195 15.65 -6.38 14.02
N PHE A 196 16.03 -5.14 14.36
CA PHE A 196 16.55 -4.16 13.41
C PHE A 196 18.07 -4.03 13.49
N LYS A 197 18.74 -4.16 12.34
CA LYS A 197 20.18 -3.92 12.14
C LYS A 197 20.40 -2.72 11.22
N GLU A 198 21.60 -2.15 11.27
CA GLU A 198 22.01 -1.03 10.40
C GLU A 198 21.02 0.14 10.37
N ILE A 199 20.51 0.53 11.54
CA ILE A 199 19.59 1.66 11.66
C ILE A 199 20.33 2.94 11.28
N LYS A 200 19.86 3.63 10.23
CA LYS A 200 20.41 4.89 9.71
C LYS A 200 19.33 5.96 9.74
N ASP A 201 19.65 7.14 10.27
CA ASP A 201 18.77 8.31 10.24
C ASP A 201 18.55 8.75 8.80
N THR A 202 17.29 8.98 8.45
CA THR A 202 16.87 9.40 7.12
C THR A 202 16.16 10.74 7.11
N GLY A 203 16.00 11.38 8.26
CA GLY A 203 15.45 12.73 8.40
C GLY A 203 14.35 12.83 9.44
N LYS A 204 14.13 14.07 9.89
CA LYS A 204 13.16 14.43 10.93
C LYS A 204 12.12 15.41 10.41
N ASN A 205 10.86 15.22 10.80
CA ASN A 205 9.74 16.10 10.55
C ASN A 205 8.93 16.35 11.82
N GLY A 206 9.15 17.48 12.49
CA GLY A 206 8.46 17.80 13.74
C GLY A 206 8.71 16.73 14.82
N LEU A 207 7.63 16.06 15.24
CA LEU A 207 7.65 14.96 16.23
C LEU A 207 7.89 13.58 15.62
N ILE A 208 8.19 13.48 14.32
CA ILE A 208 8.40 12.20 13.63
C ILE A 208 9.83 12.14 13.13
N THR A 209 10.54 11.05 13.40
CA THR A 209 11.86 10.77 12.82
C THR A 209 11.78 9.50 12.00
N PHE A 210 12.39 9.52 10.82
CA PHE A 210 12.43 8.38 9.93
C PHE A 210 13.82 7.76 9.98
N TYR A 211 13.85 6.43 10.02
CA TYR A 211 15.06 5.64 9.88
C TYR A 211 14.91 4.61 8.77
N SER A 212 16.02 4.20 8.19
CA SER A 212 16.11 2.98 7.39
C SER A 212 16.81 1.91 8.21
N ALA A 213 16.33 0.68 8.13
CA ALA A 213 16.93 -0.43 8.85
C ALA A 213 16.81 -1.73 8.05
N ILE A 214 17.61 -2.72 8.44
CA ILE A 214 17.48 -4.10 7.98
C ILE A 214 16.70 -4.86 9.05
N TRP A 215 15.50 -5.31 8.71
CA TRP A 215 14.71 -6.20 9.54
C TRP A 215 15.14 -7.66 9.32
N ILE A 216 15.65 -8.28 10.39
CA ILE A 216 16.03 -9.70 10.42
C ILE A 216 14.79 -10.56 10.20
N ASP A 217 14.91 -11.60 9.37
CA ASP A 217 13.84 -12.55 9.01
C ASP A 217 12.60 -11.95 8.29
N GLY A 218 12.50 -10.63 8.16
CA GLY A 218 11.50 -9.95 7.33
C GLY A 218 10.02 -10.20 7.70
N PRO A 219 9.09 -9.65 6.90
CA PRO A 219 7.65 -9.78 7.12
C PRO A 219 7.14 -11.18 6.80
N MET A 220 6.11 -11.61 7.53
CA MET A 220 5.39 -12.85 7.25
C MET A 220 4.34 -12.67 6.14
N ARG A 221 4.35 -13.58 5.15
CA ARG A 221 3.34 -13.65 4.08
C ARG A 221 2.33 -14.78 4.33
N GLN A 222 1.05 -14.51 4.11
CA GLN A 222 -0.02 -15.47 4.35
C GLN A 222 0.06 -16.73 3.46
N CYS A 223 0.43 -16.60 2.18
CA CYS A 223 0.30 -17.71 1.21
C CYS A 223 1.26 -18.88 1.46
N SER A 224 2.28 -18.71 2.29
CA SER A 224 3.27 -19.75 2.56
C SER A 224 3.53 -19.98 4.05
N TYR A 225 3.04 -19.13 4.98
CA TYR A 225 3.41 -19.15 6.40
C TYR A 225 4.92 -19.31 6.63
N THR A 226 5.70 -18.82 5.68
CA THR A 226 7.15 -18.75 5.74
C THR A 226 7.49 -17.28 5.84
N ARG A 227 8.36 -16.96 6.80
CA ARG A 227 9.05 -15.67 6.78
C ARG A 227 9.82 -15.57 5.47
N ASP A 228 9.79 -14.41 4.84
CA ASP A 228 10.70 -14.09 3.74
C ASP A 228 12.10 -14.25 4.34
N SER A 229 12.76 -15.39 4.11
CA SER A 229 13.93 -15.85 4.90
C SER A 229 15.18 -14.99 4.66
N ASN A 230 14.98 -13.82 4.07
CA ASN A 230 15.93 -12.84 3.67
C ASN A 230 15.66 -11.58 4.49
N ASN A 231 16.71 -11.09 5.14
CA ASN A 231 16.76 -9.77 5.74
C ASN A 231 16.12 -8.73 4.81
N LYS A 232 15.15 -7.98 5.32
CA LYS A 232 14.40 -7.01 4.52
C LYS A 232 14.75 -5.59 4.91
N LYS A 233 15.09 -4.76 3.93
CA LYS A 233 15.21 -3.31 4.15
C LYS A 233 13.83 -2.72 4.41
N VAL A 234 13.65 -2.08 5.56
CA VAL A 234 12.41 -1.46 6.01
C VAL A 234 12.62 0.01 6.33
N ALA A 235 11.53 0.75 6.36
CA ALA A 235 11.50 2.09 6.92
C ALA A 235 10.84 2.09 8.29
N LEU A 236 11.41 2.85 9.21
CA LEU A 236 10.95 3.00 10.59
C LEU A 236 10.45 4.43 10.77
N LYS A 237 9.14 4.62 10.90
CA LYS A 237 8.52 5.89 11.25
C LYS A 237 8.41 5.97 12.77
N CYS A 238 9.41 6.57 13.41
CA CYS A 238 9.48 6.77 14.86
C CYS A 238 8.64 7.99 15.24
N LEU A 239 7.70 7.82 16.15
CA LEU A 239 6.80 8.85 16.62
C LEU A 239 7.26 9.30 18.01
N HIS A 240 7.81 10.50 18.12
CA HIS A 240 8.29 11.07 19.38
C HIS A 240 7.15 11.70 20.18
N ASN A 241 7.28 11.67 21.50
CA ASN A 241 6.29 12.20 22.45
C ASN A 241 4.91 11.54 22.31
N THR A 242 4.84 10.30 21.80
CA THR A 242 3.58 9.52 21.72
C THR A 242 3.07 9.01 23.07
N GLN A 243 3.76 9.34 24.16
CA GLN A 243 3.28 9.09 25.52
C GLN A 243 1.89 9.70 25.77
N GLU A 244 1.41 10.64 24.95
CA GLU A 244 0.10 11.26 25.10
C GLU A 244 -1.09 10.56 24.43
N SER A 245 -0.93 9.53 23.59
CA SER A 245 -2.08 8.65 23.25
C SER A 245 -1.73 7.42 22.41
N ILE A 246 -1.91 6.23 22.96
CA ILE A 246 -1.98 4.97 22.18
C ILE A 246 -3.05 5.05 21.08
N ASP A 247 -4.11 5.84 21.27
CA ASP A 247 -5.16 5.99 20.28
C ASP A 247 -4.66 6.77 19.05
N TYR A 248 -3.73 7.72 19.22
CA TYR A 248 -3.06 8.38 18.09
C TYR A 248 -2.24 7.38 17.26
N LEU A 249 -1.42 6.55 17.91
CA LEU A 249 -0.64 5.50 17.24
C LEU A 249 -1.55 4.55 16.45
N VAL A 250 -2.62 4.06 17.08
CA VAL A 250 -3.57 3.15 16.43
C VAL A 250 -4.29 3.82 15.26
N ASN A 251 -4.72 5.07 15.41
CA ASN A 251 -5.37 5.82 14.33
C ASN A 251 -4.42 6.12 13.17
N GLU A 252 -3.16 6.41 13.45
CA GLU A 252 -2.11 6.56 12.45
C GLU A 252 -1.84 5.22 11.73
N ALA A 253 -1.70 4.12 12.46
CA ALA A 253 -1.51 2.78 11.92
C ALA A 253 -2.71 2.30 11.08
N LYS A 254 -3.95 2.77 11.37
CA LYS A 254 -5.16 2.45 10.60
C LYS A 254 -5.14 2.99 9.17
N LYS A 255 -4.38 4.06 8.89
CA LYS A 255 -4.28 4.68 7.56
C LYS A 255 -3.60 3.77 6.54
N TYR A 256 -2.69 2.91 6.98
CA TYR A 256 -1.85 2.13 6.09
C TYR A 256 -2.53 0.86 5.58
N PRO A 257 -2.27 0.47 4.31
CA PRO A 257 -2.74 -0.77 3.73
C PRO A 257 -1.97 -1.97 4.29
N SER A 258 -2.61 -3.12 4.26
CA SER A 258 -2.04 -4.40 4.71
C SER A 258 -1.74 -5.37 3.56
N LYS A 259 -1.94 -4.94 2.32
CA LYS A 259 -1.59 -5.73 1.13
C LYS A 259 -0.08 -5.71 0.94
N TYR A 260 0.54 -6.87 0.70
CA TYR A 260 2.01 -7.00 0.55
C TYR A 260 2.62 -6.01 -0.44
N GLU A 261 1.88 -5.75 -1.51
CA GLU A 261 2.34 -4.97 -2.64
C GLU A 261 1.73 -3.56 -2.70
N ALA A 262 1.11 -3.10 -1.62
CA ALA A 262 0.67 -1.72 -1.54
C ALA A 262 1.86 -0.79 -1.29
N PHE A 263 1.76 0.43 -1.80
CA PHE A 263 2.68 1.51 -1.47
C PHE A 263 2.54 1.84 0.04
N GLN A 264 3.65 1.87 0.77
CA GLN A 264 3.68 2.07 2.24
C GLN A 264 2.85 1.04 3.04
N ALA A 265 2.94 -0.24 2.66
CA ALA A 265 2.31 -1.28 3.46
C ALA A 265 2.91 -1.36 4.87
N LEU A 266 2.04 -1.44 5.87
CA LEU A 266 2.43 -1.53 7.28
C LEU A 266 2.71 -2.99 7.63
N TYR A 267 3.95 -3.27 8.00
CA TYR A 267 4.41 -4.58 8.45
C TYR A 267 4.20 -4.82 9.92
N GLY A 268 4.39 -3.79 10.74
CA GLY A 268 4.27 -3.96 12.17
C GLY A 268 4.42 -2.69 12.96
N ILE A 269 4.33 -2.87 14.26
CA ILE A 269 4.57 -1.84 15.27
C ILE A 269 5.74 -2.31 16.12
N SER A 270 6.62 -1.39 16.49
CA SER A 270 7.72 -1.62 17.42
C SER A 270 7.79 -0.48 18.43
N GLN A 271 8.67 -0.60 19.42
CA GLN A 271 8.95 0.45 20.39
C GLN A 271 10.44 0.51 20.67
N ASN A 272 10.99 1.71 20.71
CA ASN A 272 12.36 1.92 21.12
C ASN A 272 12.48 1.66 22.63
N PRO A 273 13.29 0.68 23.09
CA PRO A 273 13.38 0.33 24.51
C PRO A 273 14.05 1.41 25.35
N VAL A 274 14.79 2.33 24.74
CA VAL A 274 15.50 3.42 25.45
C VAL A 274 14.61 4.65 25.58
N THR A 275 13.95 5.07 24.49
CA THR A 275 13.14 6.30 24.49
C THR A 275 11.66 6.05 24.82
N GLY A 276 11.18 4.80 24.69
CA GLY A 276 9.77 4.46 24.81
C GLY A 276 8.92 4.86 23.58
N ASP A 277 9.53 5.49 22.57
CA ASP A 277 8.83 5.95 21.37
C ASP A 277 8.34 4.77 20.52
N TYR A 278 7.09 4.86 20.05
CA TYR A 278 6.53 3.85 19.15
C TYR A 278 6.98 4.07 17.71
N ILE A 279 7.13 2.96 16.99
CA ILE A 279 7.67 2.92 15.64
C ILE A 279 6.71 2.15 14.74
N LEU A 280 6.33 2.75 13.61
CA LEU A 280 5.62 2.04 12.54
C LEU A 280 6.62 1.51 11.51
N VAL A 281 6.52 0.22 11.17
CA VAL A 281 7.49 -0.48 10.31
C VAL A 281 6.87 -0.71 8.92
N GLN A 282 7.53 -0.23 7.86
CA GLN A 282 6.93 -0.14 6.52
C GLN A 282 7.82 -0.73 5.41
N ASN A 283 7.16 -1.12 4.30
CA ASN A 283 7.78 -1.84 3.18
C ASN A 283 8.66 -1.03 2.21
N ASN A 284 8.66 0.30 2.28
CA ASN A 284 9.33 1.13 1.28
C ASN A 284 10.25 2.20 1.90
N SER A 285 11.55 1.90 1.91
CA SER A 285 12.61 2.79 2.40
C SER A 285 13.06 3.84 1.38
N ILE A 286 12.67 3.71 0.11
CA ILE A 286 13.14 4.57 -0.99
C ILE A 286 12.59 6.01 -0.86
N ILE A 287 11.38 6.19 -0.31
CA ILE A 287 10.73 7.50 -0.21
C ILE A 287 11.13 8.27 1.06
N LEU A 288 11.42 7.59 2.16
CA LEU A 288 11.51 8.27 3.46
C LEU A 288 12.84 9.00 3.72
N ALA A 289 13.87 8.77 2.90
CA ALA A 289 15.21 9.29 3.17
C ALA A 289 15.60 10.60 2.48
N ASN A 290 14.97 10.94 1.36
CA ASN A 290 15.37 12.11 0.57
C ASN A 290 14.25 13.16 0.43
N TYR A 291 13.08 12.94 1.02
CA TYR A 291 11.83 13.58 0.57
C TYR A 291 10.91 14.12 1.68
N ILE A 292 11.46 14.60 2.78
CA ILE A 292 10.71 15.33 3.81
C ILE A 292 10.73 16.82 3.46
N SER A 293 9.55 17.44 3.30
CA SER A 293 9.44 18.87 2.98
C SER A 293 9.79 19.78 4.16
N LYS A 294 9.84 19.23 5.38
CA LYS A 294 9.88 19.94 6.67
C LYS A 294 8.61 20.75 6.94
N ASN A 295 7.57 20.56 6.14
CA ASN A 295 6.24 21.09 6.34
C ASN A 295 5.26 19.94 6.56
N LYS A 296 4.87 19.73 7.82
CA LYS A 296 3.96 18.65 8.23
C LYS A 296 2.72 18.54 7.33
N LYS A 297 2.12 19.66 6.95
CA LYS A 297 0.88 19.66 6.17
C LYS A 297 1.08 19.17 4.73
N ILE A 298 2.22 19.51 4.11
CA ILE A 298 2.60 18.99 2.79
C ILE A 298 2.95 17.52 2.87
N ASP A 299 3.70 17.12 3.89
CA ASP A 299 4.10 15.72 4.07
C ASP A 299 2.87 14.83 4.34
N ASP A 300 1.91 15.30 5.16
CA ASP A 300 0.62 14.64 5.40
C ASP A 300 -0.19 14.51 4.09
N PHE A 301 -0.22 15.56 3.26
CA PHE A 301 -0.90 15.55 1.96
C PHE A 301 -0.25 14.57 0.96
N ILE A 302 1.08 14.58 0.85
CA ILE A 302 1.82 13.64 0.00
C ILE A 302 1.53 12.20 0.43
N GLN A 303 1.59 11.94 1.74
CA GLN A 303 1.26 10.64 2.30
C GLN A 303 -0.19 10.22 1.98
N GLU A 304 -1.15 11.13 2.14
CA GLU A 304 -2.54 10.86 1.79
C GLU A 304 -2.70 10.45 0.31
N MET A 305 -2.04 11.17 -0.60
CA MET A 305 -2.08 10.85 -2.03
C MET A 305 -1.43 9.50 -2.34
N GLN A 306 -0.30 9.22 -1.71
CA GLN A 306 0.41 7.94 -1.82
C GLN A 306 -0.43 6.74 -1.35
N LEU A 307 -1.22 6.92 -0.28
CA LEU A 307 -2.13 5.88 0.23
C LEU A 307 -3.35 5.67 -0.67
N LYS A 308 -3.75 6.68 -1.46
CA LYS A 308 -4.84 6.60 -2.45
C LYS A 308 -4.41 5.95 -3.78
N MET A 309 -3.12 5.70 -3.99
CA MET A 309 -2.59 5.08 -5.22
C MET A 309 -3.11 3.65 -5.38
N ASN A 310 -3.62 3.32 -6.57
CA ASN A 310 -4.06 1.96 -6.89
C ASN A 310 -2.88 1.06 -7.34
N TYR A 311 -3.11 -0.24 -7.27
CA TYR A 311 -2.16 -1.36 -7.34
C TYR A 311 -1.45 -1.54 -8.70
N TYR A 312 -1.88 -0.87 -9.75
CA TYR A 312 -1.42 -1.12 -11.12
C TYR A 312 -0.79 0.17 -11.67
N SER A 313 0.51 0.13 -11.95
CA SER A 313 1.27 1.14 -12.70
C SER A 313 0.83 2.59 -12.47
N ALA A 314 1.13 3.11 -11.28
CA ALA A 314 0.87 4.50 -10.91
C ALA A 314 2.19 5.24 -10.68
N ILE A 315 2.25 6.49 -11.16
CA ILE A 315 3.34 7.42 -10.85
C ILE A 315 3.18 7.84 -9.39
N VAL A 316 4.26 7.75 -8.62
CA VAL A 316 4.24 8.14 -7.21
C VAL A 316 4.25 9.66 -7.09
N PHE A 317 3.24 10.21 -6.42
CA PHE A 317 3.24 11.61 -6.00
C PHE A 317 4.23 11.78 -4.83
N GLU A 318 5.23 12.65 -4.97
CA GLU A 318 6.28 12.81 -3.97
C GLU A 318 6.72 14.27 -3.74
N TRP A 319 7.43 14.51 -2.65
CA TRP A 319 8.23 15.73 -2.53
C TRP A 319 9.38 15.66 -3.53
N ILE A 320 9.84 16.78 -4.06
CA ILE A 320 10.95 16.83 -5.00
C ILE A 320 11.94 17.90 -4.48
N PRO A 321 13.14 17.51 -4.00
CA PRO A 321 14.15 18.44 -3.58
C PRO A 321 14.54 19.34 -4.74
N TYR A 322 14.60 20.65 -4.50
CA TYR A 322 14.82 21.61 -5.58
C TYR A 322 16.15 21.40 -6.33
N ASN A 323 17.16 20.84 -5.68
CA ASN A 323 18.46 20.50 -6.29
C ASN A 323 18.38 19.35 -7.32
N GLN A 324 17.24 18.65 -7.40
CA GLN A 324 16.94 17.65 -8.43
C GLN A 324 16.42 18.27 -9.73
N LEU A 325 16.13 19.59 -9.74
CA LEU A 325 15.61 20.32 -10.89
C LEU A 325 16.71 21.17 -11.53
N ASP A 326 17.14 20.77 -12.73
CA ASP A 326 18.15 21.46 -13.53
C ASP A 326 17.53 22.12 -14.77
N GLU A 327 18.34 22.91 -15.48
CA GLU A 327 17.96 23.60 -16.72
C GLU A 327 16.63 24.38 -16.63
N ILE A 328 16.39 25.02 -15.48
CA ILE A 328 15.17 25.76 -15.21
C ILE A 328 15.11 26.98 -16.16
N LYS A 329 14.14 26.99 -17.07
CA LYS A 329 13.90 28.05 -18.07
C LYS A 329 12.48 28.56 -17.97
N GLU A 330 12.29 29.87 -17.85
CA GLU A 330 10.96 30.49 -17.83
C GLU A 330 10.27 30.28 -19.20
N ILE A 331 9.02 29.83 -19.18
CA ILE A 331 8.21 29.61 -20.40
C ILE A 331 7.10 30.65 -20.47
N VAL A 332 6.38 30.85 -19.36
CA VAL A 332 5.21 31.74 -19.29
C VAL A 332 5.28 32.51 -17.98
N LYS A 333 5.05 33.81 -18.05
CA LYS A 333 4.90 34.67 -16.88
C LYS A 333 3.67 35.55 -17.06
N ASN A 334 2.71 35.42 -16.15
CA ASN A 334 1.55 36.28 -16.07
C ASN A 334 1.40 36.87 -14.65
N SER A 335 0.36 37.66 -14.42
CA SER A 335 0.16 38.35 -13.14
C SER A 335 0.02 37.41 -11.94
N SER A 336 -0.44 36.17 -12.13
CA SER A 336 -0.75 35.24 -11.05
C SER A 336 0.19 34.03 -10.96
N ILE A 337 0.74 33.60 -12.09
CA ILE A 337 1.48 32.35 -12.24
C ILE A 337 2.74 32.59 -13.07
N THR A 338 3.82 31.93 -12.68
CA THR A 338 5.02 31.78 -13.52
C THR A 338 5.27 30.30 -13.76
N VAL A 339 5.43 29.91 -15.02
CA VAL A 339 5.72 28.53 -15.44
C VAL A 339 7.14 28.46 -15.97
N TYR A 340 7.88 27.46 -15.51
CA TYR A 340 9.22 27.12 -16.00
C TYR A 340 9.23 25.70 -16.56
N SER A 341 10.11 25.40 -17.51
CA SER A 341 10.51 24.02 -17.83
C SER A 341 11.76 23.68 -17.05
N ALA A 342 11.88 22.44 -16.60
CA ALA A 342 13.09 21.94 -15.95
C ALA A 342 13.36 20.48 -16.35
N ILE A 343 14.59 20.02 -16.13
CA ILE A 343 14.96 18.61 -16.17
C ILE A 343 15.00 18.09 -14.74
N TRP A 344 14.20 17.09 -14.44
CA TRP A 344 14.25 16.38 -13.17
C TRP A 344 15.25 15.22 -13.27
N LYS A 345 16.40 15.34 -12.59
CA LYS A 345 17.52 14.38 -12.63
C LYS A 345 17.09 12.97 -12.27
N ASP A 346 16.57 12.79 -11.06
CA ASP A 346 16.07 11.49 -10.60
C ASP A 346 14.86 11.06 -11.42
N GLY A 347 13.98 12.01 -11.75
CA GLY A 347 12.76 11.77 -12.50
C GLY A 347 11.69 11.01 -11.71
N PRO A 348 10.46 10.87 -12.27
CA PRO A 348 9.34 10.27 -11.57
C PRO A 348 9.58 8.80 -11.24
N LEU A 349 9.07 8.39 -10.08
CA LEU A 349 9.09 7.00 -9.61
C LEU A 349 7.85 6.25 -10.12
N TYR A 350 8.08 5.16 -10.84
CA TYR A 350 7.07 4.27 -11.39
C TYR A 350 7.03 2.97 -10.60
N CYS A 351 5.85 2.39 -10.50
CA CYS A 351 5.66 1.04 -10.00
C CYS A 351 5.35 0.10 -11.17
N ASP A 352 6.33 -0.68 -11.60
CA ASP A 352 6.10 -1.72 -12.60
C ASP A 352 5.80 -3.03 -11.88
N LYS A 353 4.58 -3.55 -12.11
CA LYS A 353 4.20 -4.90 -11.67
C LYS A 353 4.05 -5.80 -12.88
N GLN A 354 4.92 -6.79 -13.00
CA GLN A 354 4.74 -7.89 -13.97
C GLN A 354 3.87 -8.98 -13.34
N PRO A 355 2.69 -9.30 -13.90
CA PRO A 355 1.89 -10.42 -13.46
C PRO A 355 2.41 -11.71 -14.14
N TYR A 356 3.58 -12.22 -13.73
CA TYR A 356 4.06 -13.53 -14.20
C TYR A 356 4.00 -14.56 -13.06
N TYR A 357 3.22 -15.63 -13.29
CA TYR A 357 3.16 -16.88 -12.50
C TYR A 357 3.19 -16.76 -10.97
N GLY A 358 2.27 -15.97 -10.39
CA GLY A 358 1.99 -16.03 -8.95
C GLY A 358 3.09 -15.51 -8.02
N LYS A 359 4.11 -14.82 -8.56
CA LYS A 359 5.09 -14.06 -7.78
C LYS A 359 5.11 -12.62 -8.27
N ASN A 360 4.26 -11.80 -7.67
CA ASN A 360 4.25 -10.37 -7.94
C ASN A 360 5.37 -9.69 -7.14
N TYR A 361 6.37 -9.17 -7.84
CA TYR A 361 7.32 -8.21 -7.28
C TYR A 361 6.89 -6.82 -7.73
N SER A 362 6.63 -5.92 -6.78
CA SER A 362 6.52 -4.49 -7.08
C SER A 362 7.93 -3.91 -7.18
N ASN A 363 8.42 -3.71 -8.40
CA ASN A 363 9.71 -3.05 -8.61
C ASN A 363 9.45 -1.57 -8.88
N TYR A 364 10.11 -0.71 -8.08
CA TYR A 364 10.05 0.72 -8.29
C TYR A 364 11.25 1.16 -9.14
N THR A 365 10.98 1.84 -10.24
CA THR A 365 11.98 2.32 -11.19
C THR A 365 11.83 3.83 -11.37
N ARG A 366 12.96 4.53 -11.52
CA ARG A 366 12.95 5.98 -11.79
C ARG A 366 13.23 6.24 -13.26
N ASN A 367 12.47 7.16 -13.86
CA ASN A 367 12.73 7.62 -15.23
C ASN A 367 13.55 8.91 -15.20
N SER A 368 14.86 8.77 -15.06
CA SER A 368 15.79 9.88 -14.89
C SER A 368 15.81 10.87 -16.06
N ASN A 369 16.21 12.11 -15.76
CA ASN A 369 16.30 13.23 -16.70
C ASN A 369 14.98 13.56 -17.41
N LYS A 370 13.86 13.41 -16.70
CA LYS A 370 12.54 13.69 -17.25
C LYS A 370 12.32 15.20 -17.33
N LYS A 371 11.92 15.70 -18.49
CA LYS A 371 11.45 17.09 -18.63
C LYS A 371 10.11 17.26 -17.91
N VAL A 372 10.02 18.27 -17.07
CA VAL A 372 8.85 18.61 -16.25
C VAL A 372 8.52 20.10 -16.37
N ALA A 373 7.29 20.46 -16.05
CA ALA A 373 6.87 21.84 -15.90
C ALA A 373 6.77 22.22 -14.42
N LEU A 374 7.30 23.38 -14.07
CA LEU A 374 7.29 23.93 -12.72
C LEU A 374 6.30 25.09 -12.68
N LYS A 375 5.20 24.94 -11.95
CA LYS A 375 4.16 25.96 -11.83
C LYS A 375 4.30 26.68 -10.50
N TYR A 376 4.69 27.95 -10.56
CA TYR A 376 4.82 28.86 -9.42
C TYR A 376 3.58 29.73 -9.33
N TYR A 377 3.02 29.88 -8.14
CA TYR A 377 1.96 30.84 -7.86
C TYR A 377 2.56 32.04 -7.12
N ASN A 378 2.31 33.26 -7.60
CA ASN A 378 2.93 34.47 -7.04
C ASN A 378 2.54 34.70 -5.57
N SER A 379 3.50 35.27 -4.82
CA SER A 379 3.62 35.32 -3.37
C SER A 379 2.40 35.91 -2.62
N GLN A 380 1.50 35.04 -2.17
CA GLN A 380 0.69 35.18 -0.93
C GLN A 380 0.00 33.85 -0.54
N ASN A 381 0.32 32.75 -1.24
CA ASN A 381 -0.50 31.55 -1.18
C ASN A 381 -0.17 30.69 0.04
N SER A 382 -1.18 30.40 0.84
CA SER A 382 -1.09 29.45 1.94
C SER A 382 -0.78 28.04 1.41
N VAL A 383 -0.25 27.18 2.28
CA VAL A 383 -0.09 25.74 1.97
C VAL A 383 -1.43 25.11 1.55
N ASP A 384 -2.54 25.57 2.12
CA ASP A 384 -3.90 25.16 1.72
C ASP A 384 -4.20 25.47 0.25
N PHE A 385 -3.88 26.68 -0.21
CA PHE A 385 -4.10 27.04 -1.60
C PHE A 385 -3.31 26.12 -2.54
N LEU A 386 -2.05 25.83 -2.21
CA LEU A 386 -1.21 24.93 -2.99
C LEU A 386 -1.79 23.51 -3.04
N ILE A 387 -2.22 22.97 -1.89
CA ILE A 387 -2.83 21.65 -1.78
C ILE A 387 -4.11 21.59 -2.63
N ASN A 388 -5.01 22.56 -2.49
CA ASN A 388 -6.25 22.63 -3.29
C ASN A 388 -5.96 22.68 -4.79
N LYS A 389 -4.90 23.37 -5.21
CA LYS A 389 -4.45 23.37 -6.62
C LYS A 389 -3.92 22.00 -7.03
N ALA A 390 -3.10 21.34 -6.20
CA ALA A 390 -2.57 20.01 -6.47
C ALA A 390 -3.68 18.96 -6.60
N GLU A 391 -4.70 19.01 -5.73
CA GLU A 391 -5.85 18.09 -5.75
C GLU A 391 -6.62 18.12 -7.07
N LYS A 392 -6.69 19.28 -7.73
CA LYS A 392 -7.33 19.43 -9.05
C LYS A 392 -6.63 18.60 -10.12
N TYR A 393 -5.31 18.53 -10.06
CA TYR A 393 -4.49 17.70 -10.97
C TYR A 393 -4.55 16.20 -10.61
N LEU A 394 -5.09 15.85 -9.43
CA LEU A 394 -5.17 14.49 -8.89
C LEU A 394 -6.59 13.89 -8.92
N THR A 395 -7.62 14.68 -9.21
CA THR A 395 -9.03 14.26 -9.10
C THR A 395 -9.43 13.39 -10.31
N LYS A 396 -9.81 12.14 -10.01
CA LYS A 396 -9.97 10.98 -10.93
C LYS A 396 -11.28 11.00 -11.73
N PRO A 397 -11.38 10.21 -12.82
CA PRO A 397 -11.84 8.83 -12.69
C PRO A 397 -10.81 7.77 -13.09
N VAL A 398 -10.98 6.62 -12.44
CA VAL A 398 -10.20 5.41 -12.62
C VAL A 398 -10.63 4.73 -13.93
N MET A 399 -9.86 4.91 -14.99
CA MET A 399 -9.91 4.03 -16.15
C MET A 399 -8.97 2.85 -15.88
N TYR A 400 -9.47 1.62 -15.99
CA TYR A 400 -8.69 0.37 -15.99
C TYR A 400 -7.35 0.45 -15.28
N ASN A 401 -7.40 0.80 -13.99
CA ASN A 401 -6.23 0.71 -13.14
C ASN A 401 -5.02 1.58 -13.58
N ARG A 402 -5.22 2.76 -14.21
CA ARG A 402 -4.13 3.73 -14.47
C ARG A 402 -4.53 5.18 -14.19
N GLU A 403 -3.78 5.83 -13.32
CA GLU A 403 -3.89 7.27 -13.04
C GLU A 403 -3.00 8.04 -14.03
N ILE A 404 -3.61 8.84 -14.91
CA ILE A 404 -2.87 9.75 -15.79
C ILE A 404 -2.53 10.99 -14.96
N CYS A 405 -1.52 10.88 -14.08
CA CYS A 405 -1.12 11.97 -13.20
C CYS A 405 -0.45 13.08 -14.00
N SER A 406 -1.15 14.21 -14.17
CA SER A 406 -0.62 15.46 -14.70
C SER A 406 0.34 16.16 -13.72
N ILE A 407 0.34 15.74 -12.44
CA ILE A 407 1.23 16.21 -11.38
C ILE A 407 2.11 15.07 -10.83
N HIS A 408 3.40 15.34 -10.69
CA HIS A 408 4.39 14.42 -10.12
C HIS A 408 4.65 14.67 -8.65
N GLY A 409 4.48 15.91 -8.18
CA GLY A 409 4.88 16.23 -6.82
C GLY A 409 4.89 17.73 -6.50
N ILE A 410 5.45 18.02 -5.33
CA ILE A 410 5.65 19.38 -4.83
C ILE A 410 7.14 19.58 -4.55
N SER A 411 7.65 20.76 -4.88
CA SER A 411 8.99 21.23 -4.55
C SER A 411 8.91 22.58 -3.82
N GLN A 412 10.00 23.03 -3.23
CA GLN A 412 10.13 24.40 -2.71
C GLN A 412 11.43 25.04 -3.15
N ASN A 413 11.36 26.26 -3.66
CA ASN A 413 12.55 27.03 -4.01
C ASN A 413 13.26 27.47 -2.71
N PRO A 414 14.52 27.08 -2.48
CA PRO A 414 15.23 27.39 -1.23
C PRO A 414 15.60 28.87 -1.10
N LYS A 415 15.61 29.65 -2.19
CA LYS A 415 15.93 31.08 -2.17
C LYS A 415 14.71 31.93 -1.86
N THR A 416 13.54 31.57 -2.41
CA THR A 416 12.31 32.36 -2.27
C THR A 416 11.34 31.77 -1.25
N ASN A 417 11.58 30.54 -0.78
CA ASN A 417 10.68 29.73 0.04
C ASN A 417 9.31 29.43 -0.60
N ASN A 418 9.11 29.79 -1.87
CA ASN A 418 7.87 29.51 -2.59
C ASN A 418 7.76 28.03 -2.94
N TYR A 419 6.60 27.45 -2.67
CA TYR A 419 6.25 26.11 -3.13
C TYR A 419 5.92 26.10 -4.62
N ILE A 420 6.18 24.95 -5.25
CA ILE A 420 6.13 24.73 -6.68
C ILE A 420 5.38 23.43 -6.93
N LEU A 421 4.42 23.44 -7.84
CA LEU A 421 3.86 22.20 -8.37
C LEU A 421 4.75 21.70 -9.50
N VAL A 422 5.14 20.42 -9.44
CA VAL A 422 5.91 19.77 -10.49
C VAL A 422 4.96 18.93 -11.33
N LEU A 423 4.72 19.37 -12.57
CA LEU A 423 3.75 18.81 -13.50
C LEU A 423 4.43 18.07 -14.65
N ALA A 424 3.75 17.08 -15.21
CA ALA A 424 4.17 16.43 -16.46
C ALA A 424 4.11 17.42 -17.63
N TRP A 425 3.08 18.27 -17.65
CA TRP A 425 2.87 19.33 -18.63
C TRP A 425 1.99 20.44 -18.02
N THR A 426 2.03 21.63 -18.62
CA THR A 426 1.05 22.71 -18.41
C THR A 426 1.09 23.60 -19.65
N SER A 427 -0.07 24.14 -20.02
CA SER A 427 -0.18 25.15 -21.07
C SER A 427 0.27 26.54 -20.60
N GLY A 428 0.41 26.75 -19.29
CA GLY A 428 0.56 28.09 -18.72
C GLY A 428 -0.75 28.89 -18.65
N ASN A 429 -1.86 28.34 -19.18
CA ASN A 429 -3.20 28.91 -19.10
C ASN A 429 -4.12 28.01 -18.27
N GLU A 430 -4.59 28.50 -17.12
CA GLU A 430 -5.40 27.71 -16.19
C GLU A 430 -6.70 27.19 -16.84
N LYS A 431 -7.37 28.00 -17.67
CA LYS A 431 -8.61 27.55 -18.34
C LYS A 431 -8.38 26.38 -19.30
N ILE A 432 -7.24 26.36 -20.01
CA ILE A 432 -6.89 25.29 -20.95
C ILE A 432 -6.48 24.03 -20.20
N ASP A 433 -5.63 24.19 -19.17
CA ASP A 433 -5.26 23.07 -18.28
C ASP A 433 -6.52 22.41 -17.72
N ASP A 434 -7.46 23.22 -17.22
CA ASP A 434 -8.73 22.77 -16.65
C ASP A 434 -9.62 22.07 -17.66
N PHE A 435 -9.68 22.57 -18.88
CA PHE A 435 -10.44 21.97 -19.96
C PHE A 435 -9.88 20.59 -20.32
N ILE A 436 -8.56 20.49 -20.53
CA ILE A 436 -7.91 19.22 -20.86
C ILE A 436 -8.15 18.20 -19.73
N ILE A 437 -7.94 18.61 -18.48
CA ILE A 437 -8.19 17.76 -17.30
C ILE A 437 -9.65 17.30 -17.26
N GLN A 438 -10.62 18.20 -17.43
CA GLN A 438 -12.05 17.84 -17.44
C GLN A 438 -12.41 16.86 -18.57
N LYS A 439 -11.88 17.06 -19.78
CA LYS A 439 -12.16 16.14 -20.89
C LYS A 439 -11.52 14.77 -20.68
N MET A 440 -10.31 14.71 -20.12
CA MET A 440 -9.71 13.45 -19.69
C MET A 440 -10.59 12.73 -18.65
N GLN A 441 -11.27 13.47 -17.77
CA GLN A 441 -12.17 12.90 -16.77
C GLN A 441 -13.49 12.35 -17.35
N LEU A 442 -13.94 12.81 -18.51
CA LEU A 442 -15.21 12.35 -19.09
C LEU A 442 -15.11 11.01 -19.85
N ILE A 443 -13.90 10.50 -20.09
CA ILE A 443 -13.70 9.23 -20.82
C ILE A 443 -14.02 8.06 -19.88
N ASN A 444 -15.15 7.39 -20.13
CA ASN A 444 -15.68 6.31 -19.28
C ASN A 444 -14.97 4.95 -19.47
N SER A 445 -15.00 4.16 -18.39
CA SER A 445 -14.20 2.96 -18.09
C SER A 445 -14.55 1.67 -18.83
N ASN A 446 -15.27 1.70 -19.96
CA ASN A 446 -15.69 0.48 -20.66
C ASN A 446 -15.38 0.42 -22.16
N ASP A 447 -14.75 1.47 -22.69
CA ASP A 447 -14.67 1.63 -24.13
C ASP A 447 -13.24 1.67 -24.65
N TYR A 448 -12.98 0.74 -25.56
CA TYR A 448 -11.69 0.45 -26.17
C TYR A 448 -11.40 1.47 -27.28
N GLY A 449 -10.16 1.99 -27.33
CA GLY A 449 -9.62 2.66 -28.52
C GLY A 449 -9.66 4.19 -28.55
N TYR A 450 -9.66 4.89 -27.41
CA TYR A 450 -9.68 6.35 -27.40
C TYR A 450 -8.32 7.02 -27.52
N ILE A 451 -8.31 8.09 -28.30
CA ILE A 451 -7.28 9.10 -28.35
C ILE A 451 -7.36 9.99 -27.10
N MET A 452 -6.27 10.06 -26.34
CA MET A 452 -6.16 10.92 -25.16
C MET A 452 -5.87 12.37 -25.58
N LEU A 453 -6.75 13.31 -25.22
CA LEU A 453 -6.49 14.74 -25.38
C LEU A 453 -5.36 15.15 -24.42
N GLU A 454 -4.24 15.66 -24.96
CA GLU A 454 -3.12 16.16 -24.15
C GLU A 454 -2.60 17.53 -24.61
N TRP A 455 -1.85 18.21 -23.74
CA TRP A 455 -1.07 19.37 -24.16
C TRP A 455 0.22 18.90 -24.85
N ILE A 456 0.46 19.37 -26.07
CA ILE A 456 1.60 18.95 -26.89
C ILE A 456 2.55 20.14 -27.05
N PRO A 457 3.79 20.08 -26.53
CA PRO A 457 4.78 21.13 -26.75
C PRO A 457 5.05 21.34 -28.25
N TYR A 458 5.08 22.60 -28.72
CA TYR A 458 5.21 22.90 -30.15
C TYR A 458 6.48 22.31 -30.80
N ASN A 459 7.56 22.18 -30.04
CA ASN A 459 8.82 21.59 -30.51
C ASN A 459 8.72 20.08 -30.85
N GLN A 460 7.58 19.46 -30.59
CA GLN A 460 7.24 18.09 -30.98
C GLN A 460 6.84 17.96 -32.46
N PHE A 461 6.56 19.07 -33.13
CA PHE A 461 6.17 19.07 -34.55
C PHE A 461 7.37 19.35 -35.45
N ASN A 462 7.49 18.56 -36.51
CA ASN A 462 8.45 18.69 -37.59
C ASN A 462 7.71 18.81 -38.94
N GLU A 463 8.45 19.23 -39.97
CA GLU A 463 7.95 19.28 -41.36
C GLU A 463 6.63 20.04 -41.52
N ILE A 464 6.49 21.14 -40.77
CA ILE A 464 5.28 21.96 -40.77
C ILE A 464 5.13 22.61 -42.15
N LYS A 465 4.03 22.32 -42.85
CA LYS A 465 3.70 22.87 -44.18
C LYS A 465 2.27 23.37 -44.19
N GLU A 466 2.06 24.60 -44.63
CA GLU A 466 0.74 25.19 -44.82
C GLU A 466 -0.03 24.40 -45.89
N THR A 467 -1.28 24.05 -45.60
CA THR A 467 -2.12 23.24 -46.49
C THR A 467 -3.37 23.99 -46.93
N ASP A 468 -3.94 24.81 -46.06
CA ASP A 468 -5.11 25.61 -46.36
C ASP A 468 -5.13 26.86 -45.46
N LYS A 469 -5.71 27.94 -45.98
CA LYS A 469 -5.86 29.22 -45.29
C LYS A 469 -7.23 29.79 -45.58
N ASN A 470 -8.08 29.84 -44.56
CA ASN A 470 -9.44 30.34 -44.66
C ASN A 470 -9.73 31.37 -43.55
N GLY A 471 -9.66 32.65 -43.89
CA GLY A 471 -9.90 33.74 -42.95
C GLY A 471 -8.93 33.72 -41.76
N PRO A 472 -9.41 33.73 -40.50
CA PRO A 472 -8.56 33.70 -39.30
C PRO A 472 -8.00 32.31 -38.98
N ILE A 473 -8.20 31.30 -39.83
CA ILE A 473 -7.77 29.93 -39.56
C ILE A 473 -6.78 29.52 -40.65
N THR A 474 -5.61 29.03 -40.23
CA THR A 474 -4.65 28.40 -41.14
C THR A 474 -4.44 26.95 -40.69
N VAL A 475 -4.53 26.01 -41.64
CA VAL A 475 -4.27 24.60 -41.39
C VAL A 475 -2.90 24.24 -41.95
N TYR A 476 -2.09 23.57 -41.14
CA TYR A 476 -0.80 23.03 -41.53
C TYR A 476 -0.82 21.51 -41.41
N SER A 477 -0.05 20.82 -42.25
CA SER A 477 0.36 19.45 -42.00
C SER A 477 1.67 19.44 -41.22
N ALA A 478 1.83 18.48 -40.30
CA ALA A 478 3.09 18.29 -39.57
C ALA A 478 3.30 16.82 -39.21
N ILE A 479 4.54 16.46 -38.86
CA ILE A 479 4.88 15.19 -38.23
C ILE A 479 5.08 15.41 -36.73
N TRP A 480 4.27 14.74 -35.92
CA TRP A 480 4.43 14.70 -34.46
C TRP A 480 5.43 13.61 -34.08
N LYS A 481 6.61 14.02 -33.57
CA LYS A 481 7.73 13.14 -33.19
C LYS A 481 7.32 12.06 -32.21
N ASP A 482 6.78 12.47 -31.05
CA ASP A 482 6.37 11.53 -30.02
C ASP A 482 5.14 10.75 -30.46
N GLY A 483 4.20 11.38 -31.18
CA GLY A 483 2.94 10.78 -31.59
C GLY A 483 1.97 10.58 -30.42
N PRO A 484 0.71 10.22 -30.72
CA PRO A 484 -0.30 10.02 -29.68
C PRO A 484 0.06 8.83 -28.82
N LEU A 485 -0.33 8.93 -27.55
CA LEU A 485 -0.31 7.79 -26.65
C LEU A 485 -1.35 6.77 -27.12
N ASP A 486 -0.92 5.55 -27.44
CA ASP A 486 -1.79 4.43 -27.75
C ASP A 486 -1.78 3.40 -26.60
N PHE A 487 -2.95 2.82 -26.38
CA PHE A 487 -3.17 1.81 -25.35
C PHE A 487 -3.48 0.48 -26.03
N ASN A 488 -2.47 -0.39 -26.15
CA ASN A 488 -2.70 -1.76 -26.57
C ASN A 488 -3.30 -2.59 -25.42
N THR A 489 -4.20 -3.52 -25.76
CA THR A 489 -4.88 -4.41 -24.78
C THR A 489 -4.66 -5.88 -25.07
N TRP A 490 -3.70 -6.25 -25.92
CA TRP A 490 -3.43 -7.65 -26.21
C TRP A 490 -2.69 -8.34 -25.07
N GLY A 491 -3.47 -9.10 -24.28
CA GLY A 491 -2.98 -10.14 -23.37
C GLY A 491 -2.60 -9.66 -21.97
N HIS A 492 -3.53 -9.11 -21.17
CA HIS A 492 -3.31 -8.66 -19.77
C HIS A 492 -2.12 -7.69 -19.52
N GLU A 493 -1.36 -7.37 -20.57
CA GLU A 493 -0.26 -6.43 -20.62
C GLU A 493 -0.82 -5.13 -21.21
N TYR A 494 -0.95 -4.14 -20.33
CA TYR A 494 -1.25 -2.78 -20.74
C TYR A 494 0.09 -2.09 -20.97
N VAL A 495 0.52 -1.90 -22.20
CA VAL A 495 1.73 -1.13 -22.50
C VAL A 495 1.28 0.17 -23.14
N SER A 496 1.50 1.30 -22.45
CA SER A 496 1.34 2.61 -23.11
C SER A 496 2.52 2.76 -24.06
N SER A 497 2.25 2.71 -25.35
CA SER A 497 3.26 2.93 -26.38
C SER A 497 2.88 4.18 -27.14
N ARG A 498 3.88 4.96 -27.58
CA ARG A 498 3.61 6.07 -28.49
C ARG A 498 3.98 5.65 -29.90
N PHE A 499 3.09 5.88 -30.86
CA PHE A 499 3.41 5.72 -32.27
C PHE A 499 4.11 6.97 -32.77
N SER A 500 5.43 6.99 -32.64
CA SER A 500 6.27 8.09 -33.07
C SER A 500 6.06 8.45 -34.54
N ASN A 501 6.26 9.71 -34.87
CA ASN A 501 6.20 10.25 -36.23
C ASN A 501 4.82 10.15 -36.89
N ARG A 502 3.75 10.39 -36.12
CA ARG A 502 2.39 10.44 -36.67
C ARG A 502 2.17 11.74 -37.44
N LYS A 503 1.62 11.65 -38.65
CA LYS A 503 1.18 12.82 -39.41
C LYS A 503 -0.10 13.39 -38.80
N VAL A 504 -0.12 14.70 -38.55
CA VAL A 504 -1.23 15.42 -37.91
C VAL A 504 -1.59 16.69 -38.69
N ALA A 505 -2.82 17.15 -38.52
CA ALA A 505 -3.24 18.48 -38.96
C ALA A 505 -3.15 19.46 -37.78
N LEU A 506 -2.47 20.58 -37.98
CA LEU A 506 -2.35 21.68 -37.03
C LEU A 506 -3.27 22.81 -37.47
N LYS A 507 -4.41 22.97 -36.79
CA LYS A 507 -5.35 24.06 -37.04
C LYS A 507 -4.98 25.25 -36.15
N CYS A 508 -4.28 26.21 -36.75
CA CYS A 508 -3.85 27.45 -36.10
C CYS A 508 -4.96 28.50 -36.19
N LEU A 509 -5.31 29.09 -35.04
CA LEU A 509 -6.32 30.13 -34.94
C LEU A 509 -5.60 31.49 -34.77
N HIS A 510 -5.70 32.36 -35.78
CA HIS A 510 -5.07 33.67 -35.84
C HIS A 510 -6.00 34.79 -35.35
N ASP A 511 -5.47 35.71 -34.53
CA ASP A 511 -5.91 37.10 -34.34
C ASP A 511 -7.39 37.43 -34.01
N SER A 512 -8.21 36.53 -33.47
CA SER A 512 -9.48 36.91 -32.81
C SER A 512 -9.42 36.68 -31.30
N GLN A 513 -8.79 37.63 -30.58
CA GLN A 513 -8.74 37.76 -29.11
C GLN A 513 -8.39 36.46 -28.37
N ASN A 514 -7.10 36.25 -28.05
CA ASN A 514 -6.49 35.23 -27.15
C ASN A 514 -7.36 34.77 -25.94
N SER A 515 -8.50 34.15 -26.19
CA SER A 515 -9.41 33.67 -25.19
C SER A 515 -9.34 32.16 -25.27
N ALA A 516 -8.87 31.55 -24.17
CA ALA A 516 -9.00 30.12 -23.98
C ALA A 516 -10.44 29.65 -24.25
N ASP A 517 -11.43 30.50 -24.02
CA ASP A 517 -12.85 30.24 -24.26
C ASP A 517 -13.16 29.93 -25.73
N PHE A 518 -12.64 30.73 -26.68
CA PHE A 518 -12.82 30.44 -28.10
C PHE A 518 -12.18 29.11 -28.50
N LEU A 519 -10.93 28.89 -28.09
CA LEU A 519 -10.21 27.64 -28.33
C LEU A 519 -10.97 26.41 -27.78
N ILE A 520 -11.48 26.52 -26.55
CA ILE A 520 -12.27 25.48 -25.90
C ILE A 520 -13.53 25.20 -26.70
N SER A 521 -14.31 26.24 -27.05
CA SER A 521 -15.53 26.07 -27.84
C SER A 521 -15.26 25.43 -29.21
N GLU A 522 -14.12 25.75 -29.82
CA GLU A 522 -13.71 25.14 -31.09
C GLU A 522 -13.28 23.68 -30.91
N ALA A 523 -12.51 23.37 -29.86
CA ALA A 523 -12.10 22.02 -29.53
C ALA A 523 -13.30 21.11 -29.24
N GLU A 524 -14.35 21.64 -28.59
CA GLU A 524 -15.58 20.90 -28.28
C GLU A 524 -16.33 20.43 -29.53
N LYS A 525 -16.20 21.10 -30.67
CA LYS A 525 -16.80 20.64 -31.95
C LYS A 525 -16.23 19.31 -32.44
N TYR A 526 -14.99 18.99 -32.03
CA TYR A 526 -14.28 17.77 -32.42
C TYR A 526 -14.46 16.63 -31.41
N LEU A 527 -15.23 16.87 -30.35
CA LEU A 527 -15.63 15.87 -29.36
C LEU A 527 -17.04 15.41 -29.71
N THR A 528 -17.17 14.25 -30.35
CA THR A 528 -18.47 13.70 -30.75
C THR A 528 -18.98 12.71 -29.71
N ASN A 529 -20.19 12.90 -29.18
CA ASN A 529 -20.84 11.92 -28.31
C ASN A 529 -21.70 10.96 -29.16
N MET A 530 -21.28 9.69 -29.28
CA MET A 530 -22.07 8.65 -29.93
C MET A 530 -22.30 7.51 -28.94
N PHE A 531 -23.55 7.17 -28.60
CA PHE A 531 -23.88 6.10 -27.63
C PHE A 531 -23.18 6.23 -26.26
N ASP A 532 -23.21 7.42 -25.65
CA ASP A 532 -22.46 7.74 -24.40
C ASP A 532 -20.93 7.62 -24.50
N ARG A 533 -20.38 7.59 -25.73
CA ARG A 533 -18.95 7.54 -26.04
C ARG A 533 -18.45 8.85 -26.63
N VAL A 534 -17.38 9.42 -26.06
CA VAL A 534 -16.71 10.59 -26.64
C VAL A 534 -15.70 10.12 -27.71
N PHE A 535 -16.06 10.20 -28.98
CA PHE A 535 -15.09 10.09 -30.08
C PHE A 535 -14.30 11.39 -30.21
N CYS A 536 -12.98 11.26 -30.19
CA CYS A 536 -12.06 12.40 -30.16
C CYS A 536 -11.21 12.42 -31.43
N ASN A 537 -11.55 13.30 -32.38
CA ASN A 537 -10.73 13.55 -33.58
C ASN A 537 -9.59 14.56 -33.33
N ILE A 538 -9.44 14.98 -32.07
CA ILE A 538 -8.42 15.90 -31.58
C ILE A 538 -7.44 15.14 -30.69
N TYR A 539 -6.17 15.13 -31.09
CA TYR A 539 -5.08 14.55 -30.29
C TYR A 539 -4.69 15.46 -29.13
N GLY A 540 -4.80 16.78 -29.31
CA GLY A 540 -4.29 17.69 -28.30
C GLY A 540 -4.40 19.15 -28.67
N ILE A 541 -3.86 19.96 -27.75
CA ILE A 541 -3.73 21.40 -27.89
C ILE A 541 -2.25 21.76 -27.82
N SER A 542 -1.83 22.71 -28.65
CA SER A 542 -0.50 23.29 -28.61
C SER A 542 -0.57 24.82 -28.67
N GLN A 543 0.58 25.48 -28.57
CA GLN A 543 0.72 26.92 -28.76
C GLN A 543 2.04 27.20 -29.45
N ASP A 544 1.99 28.00 -30.52
CA ASP A 544 3.18 28.46 -31.21
C ASP A 544 3.95 29.44 -30.30
N PRO A 545 5.21 29.16 -29.93
CA PRO A 545 5.99 30.02 -29.04
C PRO A 545 6.36 31.37 -29.67
N ASN A 546 6.32 31.51 -31.00
CA ASN A 546 6.66 32.75 -31.69
C ASN A 546 5.46 33.70 -31.80
N THR A 547 4.29 33.14 -32.09
CA THR A 547 3.08 33.94 -32.33
C THR A 547 2.11 33.95 -31.15
N ASN A 548 2.32 33.07 -30.16
CA ASN A 548 1.41 32.78 -29.04
C ASN A 548 0.01 32.28 -29.46
N ASN A 549 -0.20 31.98 -30.74
CA ASN A 549 -1.46 31.44 -31.25
C ASN A 549 -1.65 30.00 -30.77
N TYR A 550 -2.84 29.69 -30.27
CA TYR A 550 -3.21 28.32 -29.93
C TYR A 550 -3.48 27.50 -31.19
N ILE A 551 -3.20 26.20 -31.07
CA ILE A 551 -3.26 25.25 -32.16
C ILE A 551 -4.05 24.03 -31.68
N LEU A 552 -5.06 23.64 -32.46
CA LEU A 552 -5.71 22.34 -32.29
C LEU A 552 -4.97 21.30 -33.13
N VAL A 553 -4.61 20.18 -32.50
CA VAL A 553 -3.87 19.08 -33.14
C VAL A 553 -4.88 17.98 -33.45
N LEU A 554 -5.16 17.79 -34.74
CA LEU A 554 -6.22 16.92 -35.24
C LEU A 554 -5.66 15.71 -35.98
N GLU A 555 -6.48 14.67 -36.09
CA GLU A 555 -6.21 13.56 -37.01
C GLU A 555 -6.09 14.06 -38.46
N TRP A 556 -5.05 13.60 -39.15
CA TRP A 556 -4.87 13.92 -40.56
C TRP A 556 -5.82 13.08 -41.41
N SER A 557 -6.87 13.69 -41.95
CA SER A 557 -7.69 13.11 -43.02
C SER A 557 -7.24 13.67 -44.36
N SER A 558 -6.80 12.81 -45.27
CA SER A 558 -6.70 13.17 -46.68
C SER A 558 -8.12 13.36 -47.19
N GLY A 559 -8.54 14.60 -47.46
CA GLY A 559 -9.79 14.87 -48.14
C GLY A 559 -9.83 14.12 -49.47
N ASN A 560 -10.93 13.39 -49.70
CA ASN A 560 -11.36 13.00 -51.05
C ASN A 560 -12.24 14.09 -51.63
#